data_AF-A0A2W6BF84-F1
#
_entry.id   AF-A0A2W6BF84-F1
#
_cell.length_a   1.000
_cell.length_b   1.000
_cell.length_c   1.000
_cell.angle_alpha   90.00
_cell.angle_beta   90.00
_cell.angle_gamma   90.00
#
_symmetry.space_group_name_H-M   'P 1'
#
loop_
_entity.id
_entity.type
_entity.pdbx_description
1 polymer ?
#
loop_
_entity_poly.entity_id
_entity_poly.type
_entity_poly.pdbx_seq_one_letter_code
_entity_poly.pdbx_strand_id
1 'polypeptide(L)'
;MRLRRVLRLRRGDPERLRAAVRRGSRARRGADRRRRALRWGSVSVDFCGLELAHPIVNASGTFDPIAAERAFGAELRERFPFAAFVSKTVTLAPREGNPPPRLWELAGGLINSIGLPNKGLAGYLAEDLPRLAALPVPLIVNLMGATREQVAELVAAFASREEVAALELNVSCPNVETGLVMGADPAELSALLARVRP
;
A
#
# COMPACT_ATOMS: atom_id res chain seq x y z
N MET A 1 21.98 -37.57 6.02
CA MET A 1 22.14 -37.45 7.48
C MET A 1 20.83 -36.91 8.07
N ARG A 2 20.34 -37.50 9.16
CA ARG A 2 18.91 -37.54 9.56
C ARG A 2 18.30 -36.21 10.05
N LEU A 3 17.02 -36.03 9.70
CA LEU A 3 15.99 -35.24 10.38
C LEU A 3 16.09 -35.30 11.91
N ARG A 4 15.71 -34.20 12.58
CA ARG A 4 15.26 -34.03 13.98
C ARG A 4 16.10 -33.04 14.80
N ARG A 5 16.13 -31.76 14.44
CA ARG A 5 16.48 -30.71 15.42
C ARG A 5 16.04 -29.27 15.15
N VAL A 6 14.96 -29.00 14.43
CA VAL A 6 14.30 -27.66 14.49
C VAL A 6 12.78 -27.78 14.38
N LEU A 7 12.18 -28.59 15.26
CA LEU A 7 10.73 -28.64 15.49
C LEU A 7 10.47 -28.43 16.99
N ARG A 8 10.77 -27.23 17.46
CA ARG A 8 10.33 -26.71 18.77
C ARG A 8 9.96 -25.23 18.68
N LEU A 9 9.09 -24.88 17.74
CA LEU A 9 8.21 -23.72 17.91
C LEU A 9 6.77 -24.23 17.76
N ARG A 10 6.19 -24.35 18.96
CA ARG A 10 4.82 -24.72 19.35
C ARG A 10 3.79 -24.66 18.21
N ARG A 11 3.20 -25.83 17.92
CA ARG A 11 1.80 -25.92 17.51
C ARG A 11 0.97 -25.23 18.59
N GLY A 12 0.58 -23.98 18.34
CA GLY A 12 -0.42 -23.30 19.15
C GLY A 12 -1.76 -23.99 18.92
N ASP A 13 -2.32 -24.54 19.99
CA ASP A 13 -3.68 -25.09 20.01
C ASP A 13 -4.67 -24.04 19.48
N PRO A 14 -5.38 -24.30 18.35
CA PRO A 14 -6.32 -23.36 17.75
C PRO A 14 -7.41 -22.89 18.73
N GLU A 15 -7.80 -23.74 19.69
CA GLU A 15 -8.75 -23.42 20.75
C GLU A 15 -8.18 -22.38 21.72
N ARG A 16 -6.87 -22.41 22.01
CA ARG A 16 -6.20 -21.41 22.85
C ARG A 16 -6.09 -20.04 22.17
N LEU A 17 -5.88 -20.00 20.85
CA LEU A 17 -5.90 -18.74 20.08
C LEU A 17 -7.32 -18.14 20.08
N ARG A 18 -8.35 -18.97 19.86
CA ARG A 18 -9.76 -18.55 19.94
C ARG A 18 -10.16 -18.10 21.35
N ALA A 19 -9.66 -18.77 22.39
CA ALA A 19 -9.88 -18.37 23.78
C ALA A 19 -9.17 -17.06 24.16
N ALA A 20 -7.98 -16.78 23.59
CA ALA A 20 -7.29 -15.50 23.79
C ALA A 20 -8.06 -14.33 23.14
N VAL A 21 -8.60 -14.53 21.94
CA VAL A 21 -9.48 -13.56 21.26
C VAL A 21 -10.79 -13.35 22.04
N ARG A 22 -11.38 -14.42 22.59
CA ARG A 22 -12.62 -14.34 23.41
C ARG A 22 -12.41 -13.78 24.82
N ARG A 23 -11.23 -13.95 25.44
CA ARG A 23 -10.92 -13.34 26.74
C ARG A 23 -10.65 -11.84 26.60
N GLY A 24 -10.13 -11.39 25.46
CA GLY A 24 -10.02 -9.96 25.13
C GLY A 24 -11.37 -9.24 25.02
N SER A 25 -12.44 -9.95 24.63
CA SER A 25 -13.77 -9.35 24.39
C SER A 25 -14.69 -9.27 25.61
N ARG A 26 -14.34 -9.92 26.74
CA ARG A 26 -15.17 -9.91 27.97
C ARG A 26 -14.65 -9.03 29.10
N ALA A 27 -13.40 -8.54 29.05
CA ALA A 27 -12.78 -7.81 30.15
C ALA A 27 -12.81 -6.27 30.05
N ARG A 28 -13.71 -5.68 29.25
CA ARG A 28 -13.90 -4.21 29.18
C ARG A 28 -15.37 -3.84 28.97
N ARG A 29 -16.23 -4.20 29.92
CA ARG A 29 -17.53 -3.56 30.08
C ARG A 29 -17.43 -2.62 31.28
N GLY A 30 -17.62 -1.32 31.03
CA GLY A 30 -17.74 -0.31 32.07
C GLY A 30 -16.44 0.42 32.39
N ALA A 31 -16.06 1.37 31.55
CA ALA A 31 -15.50 2.69 31.92
C ALA A 31 -14.97 3.38 30.66
N ASP A 32 -15.57 4.53 30.35
CA ASP A 32 -15.09 5.57 29.44
C ASP A 32 -14.96 5.24 27.94
N ARG A 33 -16.11 5.32 27.23
CA ARG A 33 -16.21 5.31 25.75
C ARG A 33 -15.91 6.68 25.12
N ARG A 34 -15.13 7.55 25.75
CA ARG A 34 -14.72 8.83 25.15
C ARG A 34 -13.29 8.73 24.58
N ARG A 35 -13.20 8.75 23.24
CA ARG A 35 -12.04 9.20 22.45
C ARG A 35 -10.66 8.71 22.92
N ARG A 36 -10.34 7.46 22.64
CA ARG A 36 -8.93 7.03 22.44
C ARG A 36 -8.73 6.54 21.00
N ALA A 37 -8.97 7.43 20.04
CA ALA A 37 -8.10 7.44 18.86
C ALA A 37 -6.66 7.53 19.38
N LEU A 38 -5.73 6.82 18.76
CA LEU A 38 -4.31 6.95 19.09
C LEU A 38 -3.98 8.44 19.03
N ARG A 39 -3.83 9.10 20.20
CA ARG A 39 -3.43 10.50 20.29
C ARG A 39 -1.94 10.52 20.00
N TRP A 40 -1.60 10.40 18.73
CA TRP A 40 -0.43 11.12 18.23
C TRP A 40 -0.65 12.57 18.73
N GLY A 41 0.32 13.15 19.45
CA GLY A 41 0.31 14.60 19.56
C GLY A 41 0.16 15.13 18.13
N SER A 42 -0.76 16.06 17.89
CA SER A 42 -1.08 16.49 16.53
C SER A 42 0.13 17.21 15.94
N VAL A 43 1.02 16.46 15.31
CA VAL A 43 2.12 16.96 14.49
C VAL A 43 1.59 16.94 13.07
N SER A 44 0.74 17.93 12.75
CA SER A 44 0.35 18.16 11.36
C SER A 44 1.62 18.40 10.54
N VAL A 45 1.69 17.83 9.35
CA VAL A 45 2.83 17.99 8.44
C VAL A 45 2.34 18.40 7.06
N ASP A 46 3.02 19.35 6.44
CA ASP A 46 2.91 19.59 5.01
C ASP A 46 3.74 18.53 4.26
N PHE A 47 3.08 17.78 3.39
CA PHE A 47 3.71 16.77 2.54
C PHE A 47 3.39 17.07 1.08
N CYS A 48 4.30 17.78 0.42
CA CYS A 48 4.13 18.19 -0.99
C CYS A 48 2.85 19.01 -1.21
N GLY A 49 2.50 19.90 -0.27
CA GLY A 49 1.25 20.69 -0.32
C GLY A 49 0.01 19.96 0.21
N LEU A 50 0.14 18.71 0.67
CA LEU A 50 -0.93 18.01 1.39
C LEU A 50 -0.77 18.23 2.90
N GLU A 51 -1.80 18.77 3.55
CA GLU A 51 -1.85 18.84 5.00
C GLU A 51 -2.24 17.47 5.58
N LEU A 52 -1.29 16.80 6.21
CA LEU A 52 -1.48 15.48 6.81
C LEU A 52 -1.59 15.59 8.33
N ALA A 53 -2.58 14.92 8.92
CA ALA A 53 -2.84 14.96 10.37
C ALA A 53 -1.67 14.44 11.24
N HIS A 54 -0.80 13.59 10.67
CA HIS A 54 0.41 13.06 11.28
C HIS A 54 1.35 12.49 10.19
N PRO A 55 2.65 12.23 10.45
CA PRO A 55 3.60 11.87 9.40
C PRO A 55 3.60 10.38 8.99
N ILE A 56 2.54 9.63 9.33
CA ILE A 56 2.53 8.17 9.10
C ILE A 56 1.69 7.87 7.87
N VAL A 57 2.36 7.37 6.83
CA VAL A 57 1.79 6.96 5.54
C VAL A 57 2.21 5.52 5.27
N ASN A 58 1.36 4.73 4.62
CA ASN A 58 1.75 3.37 4.24
C ASN A 58 2.73 3.38 3.06
N ALA A 59 3.61 2.37 3.00
CA ALA A 59 4.31 2.07 1.76
C ALA A 59 3.33 1.46 0.74
N SER A 60 3.52 1.76 -0.54
CA SER A 60 2.73 1.17 -1.62
C SER A 60 2.78 -0.37 -1.57
N GLY A 61 1.63 -1.03 -1.65
CA GLY A 61 1.57 -2.50 -1.70
C GLY A 61 1.75 -3.24 -0.36
N THR A 62 1.93 -2.54 0.77
CA THR A 62 2.05 -3.19 2.09
C THR A 62 0.73 -3.27 2.86
N PHE A 63 -0.31 -2.57 2.41
CA PHE A 63 -1.62 -2.54 3.05
C PHE A 63 -2.74 -2.54 2.00
N ASP A 64 -3.68 -3.48 2.12
CA ASP A 64 -4.86 -3.55 1.26
C ASP A 64 -6.11 -3.18 2.10
N PRO A 65 -6.61 -1.93 2.00
CA PRO A 65 -7.77 -1.48 2.77
C PRO A 65 -9.05 -2.22 2.37
N ILE A 66 -9.15 -2.67 1.12
CA ILE A 66 -10.29 -3.41 0.58
C ILE A 66 -10.37 -4.79 1.23
N ALA A 67 -9.22 -5.46 1.40
CA ALA A 67 -9.12 -6.74 2.10
C ALA A 67 -9.24 -6.56 3.62
N ALA A 68 -8.62 -5.52 4.17
CA ALA A 68 -8.65 -5.23 5.60
C ALA A 68 -10.08 -4.91 6.08
N GLU A 69 -10.86 -4.15 5.33
CA GLU A 69 -12.27 -3.88 5.66
C GLU A 69 -13.10 -5.17 5.72
N ARG A 70 -12.82 -6.16 4.85
CA ARG A 70 -13.49 -7.48 4.91
C ARG A 70 -13.11 -8.27 6.17
N ALA A 71 -11.89 -8.10 6.68
CA ALA A 71 -11.39 -8.82 7.85
C ALA A 71 -11.77 -8.15 9.18
N PHE A 72 -11.79 -6.81 9.22
CA PHE A 72 -11.95 -6.03 10.45
C PHE A 72 -13.27 -5.24 10.53
N GLY A 73 -14.05 -5.21 9.45
CA GLY A 73 -15.31 -4.49 9.36
C GLY A 73 -15.15 -2.98 9.18
N ALA A 74 -16.29 -2.27 9.25
CA ALA A 74 -16.37 -0.83 9.00
C ALA A 74 -15.59 0.03 10.01
N GLU A 75 -15.32 -0.48 11.22
CA GLU A 75 -14.52 0.22 12.24
C GLU A 75 -13.12 0.59 11.76
N LEU A 76 -12.58 -0.11 10.75
CA LEU A 76 -11.30 0.22 10.15
C LEU A 76 -11.29 1.63 9.54
N ARG A 77 -12.42 2.08 8.96
CA ARG A 77 -12.52 3.43 8.40
C ARG A 77 -12.55 4.48 9.49
N GLU A 78 -13.27 4.25 10.57
CA GLU A 78 -13.33 5.20 11.70
C GLU A 78 -11.97 5.38 12.39
N ARG A 79 -11.10 4.37 12.28
CA ARG A 79 -9.78 4.32 12.93
C ARG A 79 -8.68 4.01 11.92
N PHE A 80 -8.74 4.66 10.77
CA PHE A 80 -7.76 4.44 9.71
C PHE A 80 -6.35 4.80 10.23
N PRO A 81 -5.35 3.91 10.09
CA PRO A 81 -4.09 4.04 10.80
C PRO A 81 -3.07 5.00 10.15
N PHE A 82 -3.37 5.50 8.94
CA PHE A 82 -2.48 6.36 8.15
C PHE A 82 -3.10 7.74 7.96
N ALA A 83 -2.27 8.77 7.75
CA ALA A 83 -2.73 10.13 7.44
C ALA A 83 -2.98 10.37 5.94
N ALA A 84 -2.42 9.51 5.09
CA ALA A 84 -2.71 9.37 3.66
C ALA A 84 -2.57 7.90 3.27
N PHE A 85 -3.22 7.49 2.18
CA PHE A 85 -3.11 6.12 1.66
C PHE A 85 -2.43 6.11 0.30
N VAL A 86 -1.32 5.37 0.18
CA VAL A 86 -0.64 5.11 -1.09
C VAL A 86 -1.13 3.78 -1.66
N SER A 87 -1.71 3.80 -2.86
CA SER A 87 -2.24 2.61 -3.51
C SER A 87 -1.15 1.60 -3.86
N LYS A 88 -1.56 0.37 -4.15
CA LYS A 88 -0.71 -0.55 -4.93
C LYS A 88 -0.40 0.07 -6.29
N THR A 89 0.73 -0.30 -6.87
CA THR A 89 1.15 0.16 -8.19
C THR A 89 0.14 -0.16 -9.27
N VAL A 90 -0.19 0.85 -10.08
CA VAL A 90 -1.01 0.75 -11.29
C VAL A 90 -0.08 0.76 -12.50
N THR A 91 -0.32 -0.16 -13.42
CA THR A 91 0.31 -0.21 -14.75
C THR A 91 -0.75 -0.04 -15.83
N LEU A 92 -0.39 0.28 -17.08
CA LEU A 92 -1.37 0.39 -18.17
C LEU A 92 -2.12 -0.92 -18.38
N ALA A 93 -1.36 -1.99 -18.66
CA ALA A 93 -1.90 -3.34 -18.81
C ALA A 93 -1.99 -4.05 -17.45
N PRO A 94 -2.94 -4.99 -17.27
CA PRO A 94 -2.97 -5.88 -16.11
C PRO A 94 -1.71 -6.73 -15.97
N ARG A 95 -1.40 -7.12 -14.73
CA ARG A 95 -0.26 -7.98 -14.41
C ARG A 95 -0.68 -9.04 -13.40
N GLU A 96 -0.28 -10.28 -13.64
CA GLU A 96 -0.51 -11.41 -12.69
C GLU A 96 0.51 -11.44 -11.54
N GLY A 97 1.65 -10.77 -11.73
CA GLY A 97 2.81 -10.87 -10.86
C GLY A 97 3.64 -12.12 -11.13
N ASN A 98 4.69 -12.32 -10.33
CA ASN A 98 5.57 -13.48 -10.48
C ASN A 98 4.89 -14.73 -9.89
N PRO A 99 5.26 -15.95 -10.35
CA PRO A 99 4.74 -17.20 -9.77
C PRO A 99 5.17 -17.38 -8.31
N PRO A 100 4.37 -18.07 -7.47
CA PRO A 100 4.78 -18.45 -6.13
C PRO A 100 5.85 -19.56 -6.14
N PRO A 101 6.70 -19.69 -5.10
CA PRO A 101 6.78 -18.84 -3.91
C PRO A 101 7.45 -17.50 -4.21
N ARG A 102 6.84 -16.41 -3.74
CA ARG A 102 7.25 -15.02 -4.02
C ARG A 102 7.41 -14.14 -2.78
N LEU A 103 7.33 -14.77 -1.61
CA LEU A 103 7.44 -14.16 -0.30
C LEU A 103 8.24 -15.09 0.60
N TRP A 104 9.20 -14.52 1.34
CA TRP A 104 10.01 -15.25 2.31
C TRP A 104 10.24 -14.40 3.56
N GLU A 105 9.61 -14.79 4.66
CA GLU A 105 9.73 -14.10 5.95
C GLU A 105 11.05 -14.44 6.65
N LEU A 106 11.65 -13.42 7.25
CA LEU A 106 12.86 -13.48 8.05
C LEU A 106 12.59 -12.83 9.41
N ALA A 107 13.41 -13.14 10.42
CA ALA A 107 13.25 -12.56 11.75
C ALA A 107 13.26 -11.02 11.77
N GLY A 108 13.94 -10.38 10.80
CA GLY A 108 14.04 -8.94 10.66
C GLY A 108 13.26 -8.33 9.49
N GLY A 109 12.44 -9.09 8.76
CA GLY A 109 11.73 -8.55 7.60
C GLY A 109 11.23 -9.58 6.60
N LEU A 110 11.11 -9.16 5.34
CA LEU A 110 10.50 -9.93 4.28
C LEU A 110 11.29 -9.74 2.97
N ILE A 111 11.69 -10.84 2.35
CA ILE A 111 12.15 -10.84 0.96
C ILE A 111 10.95 -11.12 0.08
N ASN A 112 10.80 -10.35 -1.00
CA ASN A 112 9.69 -10.52 -1.92
C ASN A 112 10.14 -10.46 -3.39
N SER A 113 9.41 -11.17 -4.24
CA SER A 113 9.50 -11.12 -5.70
C SER A 113 8.07 -11.07 -6.24
N ILE A 114 7.28 -10.08 -5.83
CA ILE A 114 5.83 -10.05 -6.07
C ILE A 114 5.47 -9.88 -7.56
N GLY A 115 6.25 -9.08 -8.31
CA GLY A 115 6.02 -8.85 -9.75
C GLY A 115 4.93 -7.83 -10.11
N LEU A 116 4.49 -7.02 -9.14
CA LEU A 116 3.48 -5.95 -9.29
C LEU A 116 2.11 -6.43 -9.83
N PRO A 117 1.45 -7.44 -9.21
CA PRO A 117 0.15 -7.91 -9.65
C PRO A 117 -0.89 -6.80 -9.50
N ASN A 118 -1.60 -6.48 -10.57
CA ASN A 118 -2.61 -5.42 -10.60
C ASN A 118 -3.60 -5.59 -11.77
N LYS A 119 -4.70 -4.84 -11.73
CA LYS A 119 -5.82 -4.94 -12.69
C LYS A 119 -5.62 -4.11 -13.97
N GLY A 120 -4.46 -3.48 -14.14
CA GLY A 120 -4.23 -2.47 -15.17
C GLY A 120 -4.98 -1.18 -14.87
N LEU A 121 -4.80 -0.18 -15.73
CA LEU A 121 -5.42 1.13 -15.58
C LEU A 121 -6.94 1.01 -15.62
N ALA A 122 -7.48 0.35 -16.65
CA ALA A 122 -8.93 0.19 -16.83
C ALA A 122 -9.60 -0.49 -15.62
N GLY A 123 -9.05 -1.61 -15.14
CA GLY A 123 -9.60 -2.32 -13.98
C GLY A 123 -9.41 -1.56 -12.66
N TYR A 124 -8.31 -0.80 -12.51
CA TYR A 124 -8.13 0.06 -11.35
C TYR A 124 -9.19 1.17 -11.30
N LEU A 125 -9.40 1.86 -12.41
CA LEU A 125 -10.39 2.94 -12.52
C LEU A 125 -11.82 2.44 -12.29
N ALA A 126 -12.17 1.26 -12.81
CA ALA A 126 -13.51 0.72 -12.69
C ALA A 126 -13.82 0.14 -11.30
N GLU A 127 -12.84 -0.48 -10.63
CA GLU A 127 -13.11 -1.30 -9.43
C GLU A 127 -12.42 -0.81 -8.16
N ASP A 128 -11.15 -0.42 -8.25
CA ASP A 128 -10.33 -0.11 -7.08
C ASP A 128 -10.49 1.36 -6.69
N LEU A 129 -10.38 2.28 -7.65
CA LEU A 129 -10.42 3.73 -7.41
C LEU A 129 -11.68 4.20 -6.66
N PRO A 130 -12.92 3.82 -7.05
CA PRO A 130 -14.12 4.30 -6.34
C PRO A 130 -14.14 3.87 -4.86
N ARG A 131 -13.51 2.75 -4.53
CA ARG A 131 -13.47 2.20 -3.17
C ARG A 131 -12.37 2.83 -2.33
N LEU A 132 -11.23 3.11 -2.95
CA LEU A 132 -10.08 3.76 -2.33
C LEU A 132 -10.31 5.26 -2.13
N ALA A 133 -10.99 5.92 -3.06
CA ALA A 133 -11.41 7.33 -2.93
C ALA A 133 -12.35 7.56 -1.74
N ALA A 134 -13.07 6.53 -1.29
CA ALA A 134 -13.96 6.60 -0.14
C ALA A 134 -13.23 6.46 1.22
N LEU A 135 -11.90 6.34 1.23
CA LEU A 135 -11.13 6.34 2.47
C LEU A 135 -11.18 7.71 3.14
N PRO A 136 -11.08 7.79 4.48
CA PRO A 136 -11.21 9.06 5.21
C PRO A 136 -9.94 9.91 5.16
N VAL A 137 -9.02 9.62 4.23
CA VAL A 137 -7.70 10.24 4.10
C VAL A 137 -7.35 10.44 2.62
N PRO A 138 -6.46 11.39 2.30
CA PRO A 138 -6.01 11.62 0.93
C PRO A 138 -5.49 10.34 0.27
N LEU A 139 -5.91 10.12 -0.98
CA LEU A 139 -5.46 9.01 -1.82
C LEU A 139 -4.28 9.45 -2.68
N ILE A 140 -3.16 8.73 -2.57
CA ILE A 140 -1.99 8.86 -3.43
C ILE A 140 -1.95 7.61 -4.32
N VAL A 141 -1.92 7.79 -5.64
CA VAL A 141 -1.90 6.66 -6.58
C VAL A 141 -0.47 6.38 -7.04
N ASN A 142 0.03 5.17 -6.77
CA ASN A 142 1.34 4.72 -7.25
C ASN A 142 1.23 4.25 -8.71
N LEU A 143 2.10 4.76 -9.57
CA LEU A 143 2.16 4.50 -11.01
C LEU A 143 3.49 3.87 -11.41
N MET A 144 3.45 2.93 -12.35
CA MET A 144 4.64 2.33 -12.96
C MET A 144 4.42 2.17 -14.46
N GLY A 145 5.36 2.67 -15.26
CA GLY A 145 5.45 2.45 -16.70
C GLY A 145 6.86 1.98 -17.08
N ALA A 146 6.96 1.11 -18.08
CA ALA A 146 8.25 0.65 -18.60
C ALA A 146 8.93 1.71 -19.49
N THR A 147 8.17 2.65 -20.04
CA THR A 147 8.68 3.79 -20.82
C THR A 147 8.13 5.10 -20.28
N ARG A 148 8.77 6.22 -20.64
CA ARG A 148 8.33 7.57 -20.25
C ARG A 148 6.93 7.87 -20.78
N GLU A 149 6.61 7.37 -21.97
CA GLU A 149 5.31 7.51 -22.62
C GLU A 149 4.23 6.78 -21.83
N GLN A 150 4.53 5.57 -21.35
CA GLN A 150 3.58 4.83 -20.50
C GLN A 150 3.32 5.54 -19.18
N VAL A 151 4.36 6.13 -18.57
CA VAL A 151 4.19 6.92 -17.35
C VAL A 151 3.36 8.18 -17.64
N ALA A 152 3.62 8.87 -18.76
CA ALA A 152 2.85 10.04 -19.16
C ALA A 152 1.36 9.73 -19.41
N GLU A 153 1.07 8.59 -20.05
CA GLU A 153 -0.31 8.13 -20.26
C GLU A 153 -1.02 7.85 -18.93
N LEU A 154 -0.33 7.17 -17.99
CA LEU A 154 -0.87 6.94 -16.64
C LEU A 154 -1.11 8.26 -15.92
N VAL A 155 -0.16 9.19 -15.91
CA VAL A 155 -0.30 10.50 -15.26
C VAL A 155 -1.49 11.27 -15.85
N ALA A 156 -1.63 11.30 -17.17
CA ALA A 156 -2.74 11.96 -17.85
C ALA A 156 -4.11 11.34 -17.46
N ALA A 157 -4.17 10.01 -17.28
CA ALA A 157 -5.40 9.33 -16.89
C ALA A 157 -5.89 9.67 -15.46
N PHE A 158 -5.01 10.18 -14.61
CA PHE A 158 -5.33 10.63 -13.25
C PHE A 158 -5.33 12.15 -13.07
N ALA A 159 -4.76 12.92 -14.00
CA ALA A 159 -4.61 14.37 -13.87
C ALA A 159 -5.94 15.13 -13.69
N SER A 160 -7.05 14.63 -14.24
CA SER A 160 -8.37 15.25 -14.13
C SER A 160 -9.25 14.67 -13.02
N ARG A 161 -8.68 13.89 -12.09
CA ARG A 161 -9.45 13.16 -11.07
C ARG A 161 -9.27 13.79 -9.70
N GLU A 162 -10.28 14.55 -9.28
CA GLU A 162 -10.30 15.25 -7.99
C GLU A 162 -10.21 14.29 -6.79
N GLU A 163 -10.63 13.04 -6.97
CA GLU A 163 -10.53 12.00 -5.94
C GLU A 163 -9.09 11.49 -5.68
N VAL A 164 -8.12 11.93 -6.50
CA VAL A 164 -6.70 11.58 -6.35
C VAL A 164 -5.94 12.82 -5.88
N ALA A 165 -5.41 12.78 -4.66
CA ALA A 165 -4.71 13.90 -4.04
C ALA A 165 -3.28 14.07 -4.57
N ALA A 166 -2.61 12.96 -4.93
CA ALA A 166 -1.27 12.99 -5.50
C ALA A 166 -0.95 11.71 -6.29
N LEU A 167 0.14 11.75 -7.05
CA LEU A 167 0.71 10.61 -7.77
C LEU A 167 2.10 10.27 -7.23
N GLU A 168 2.36 8.98 -7.01
CA GLU A 168 3.68 8.44 -6.68
C GLU A 168 4.25 7.75 -7.92
N LEU A 169 5.39 8.22 -8.44
CA LEU A 169 6.05 7.61 -9.59
C LEU A 169 7.03 6.54 -9.14
N ASN A 170 6.69 5.27 -9.37
CA ASN A 170 7.60 4.15 -9.12
C ASN A 170 8.61 4.04 -10.26
N VAL A 171 9.76 4.70 -10.10
CA VAL A 171 10.86 4.70 -11.09
C VAL A 171 11.97 3.71 -10.75
N SER A 172 11.75 2.82 -9.78
CA SER A 172 12.77 1.93 -9.23
C SER A 172 12.90 0.58 -9.97
N CYS A 173 12.00 0.28 -10.90
CA CYS A 173 11.99 -1.01 -11.59
C CYS A 173 13.09 -1.06 -12.68
N PRO A 174 13.84 -2.17 -12.80
CA PRO A 174 14.95 -2.30 -13.75
C PRO A 174 14.55 -2.43 -15.23
N ASN A 175 13.26 -2.28 -15.56
CA ASN A 175 12.72 -2.52 -16.90
C ASN A 175 12.43 -1.22 -17.64
N VAL A 176 13.46 -0.51 -18.08
CA VAL A 176 13.33 0.51 -19.14
C VAL A 176 14.02 0.04 -20.42
N GLU A 177 13.65 0.63 -21.57
CA GLU A 177 14.21 0.29 -22.89
C GLU A 177 15.74 0.25 -22.96
N THR A 178 16.44 0.97 -22.07
CA THR A 178 17.91 1.03 -22.01
C THR A 178 18.54 -0.04 -21.11
N GLY A 179 17.74 -0.85 -20.41
CA GLY A 179 18.22 -1.83 -19.41
C GLY A 179 18.65 -1.22 -18.07
N LEU A 180 18.53 0.10 -17.92
CA LEU A 180 18.79 0.83 -16.67
C LEU A 180 17.50 1.03 -15.88
N VAL A 181 17.60 1.19 -14.56
CA VAL A 181 16.45 1.63 -13.75
C VAL A 181 16.19 3.11 -14.06
N MET A 182 14.98 3.50 -14.46
CA MET A 182 14.67 4.90 -14.85
C MET A 182 15.09 5.91 -13.78
N GLY A 183 14.89 5.57 -12.51
CA GLY A 183 15.25 6.40 -11.38
C GLY A 183 16.71 6.32 -10.94
N ALA A 184 17.54 5.47 -11.55
CA ALA A 184 18.95 5.36 -11.22
C ALA A 184 19.84 6.31 -12.02
N ASP A 185 19.38 6.78 -13.18
CA ASP A 185 20.09 7.77 -14.00
C ASP A 185 19.42 9.16 -13.87
N PRO A 186 20.15 10.20 -13.40
CA PRO A 186 19.57 11.53 -13.22
C PRO A 186 19.05 12.19 -14.51
N ALA A 187 19.66 11.92 -15.67
CA ALA A 187 19.24 12.48 -16.94
C ALA A 187 17.94 11.80 -17.41
N GLU A 188 17.83 10.49 -17.26
CA GLU A 188 16.59 9.75 -17.55
C GLU A 188 15.44 10.18 -16.63
N LEU A 189 15.70 10.33 -15.33
CA LEU A 189 14.70 10.84 -14.38
C LEU A 189 14.30 12.28 -14.73
N SER A 190 15.24 13.15 -15.08
CA SER A 190 14.93 14.52 -15.51
C SER A 190 14.09 14.55 -16.79
N ALA A 191 14.39 13.69 -17.76
CA ALA A 191 13.63 13.58 -19.00
C ALA A 191 12.20 13.06 -18.75
N LEU A 192 12.03 12.09 -17.84
CA LEU A 192 10.71 11.67 -17.39
C LEU A 192 9.94 12.84 -16.76
N LEU A 193 10.56 13.54 -15.80
CA LEU A 193 9.90 14.63 -15.08
C LEU A 193 9.48 15.77 -16.02
N ALA A 194 10.33 16.12 -16.99
CA ALA A 194 9.98 17.12 -18.01
C ALA A 194 8.79 16.69 -18.89
N ARG A 195 8.58 15.37 -19.05
CA ARG A 195 7.48 14.82 -19.85
C ARG A 195 6.15 14.79 -19.11
N VAL A 196 6.17 14.61 -17.79
CA VAL A 196 4.96 14.35 -16.98
C VAL A 196 4.56 15.51 -16.08
N ARG A 197 5.41 16.52 -15.90
CA ARG A 197 5.04 17.76 -15.20
C ARG A 197 4.07 18.58 -16.06
N PRO A 198 3.01 19.15 -15.46
CA PRO A 198 2.13 20.11 -16.12
C PRO A 198 2.86 21.36 -16.62
#